data_AF-A0A0F8WGH5-F1
#
_entry.id   AF-A0A0F8WGH5-F1
#
_cell.length_a   1.000
_cell.length_b   1.000
_cell.length_c   1.000
_cell.angle_alpha   90.00
_cell.angle_beta   90.00
_cell.angle_gamma   90.00
#
_symmetry.space_group_name_H-M   'P 1'
#
loop_
_entity.id
_entity.type
_entity.pdbx_description
1 polymer ?
#
loop_
_entity_poly.entity_id
_entity_poly.type
_entity_poly.pdbx_seq_one_letter_code
_entity_poly.pdbx_strand_id
1 'polypeptide(L)'
;MAEHEHHDADKTLIEEAHKRFKQCQDAENDQRIVSVEDLQFLNGEQWPDNIKTKRIADGRPCHTINRLPQFVRQTTNPQRANRISAQVLPVDSKADIDTAEVLQGI
;
A
#
# COMPACT_ATOMS: atom_id res chain seq x y z
N MET A 1 9.83 23.34 -40.48
CA MET A 1 9.39 24.19 -39.35
C MET A 1 8.40 23.46 -38.44
N ALA A 2 7.50 22.61 -38.95
CA ALA A 2 6.59 21.78 -38.13
C ALA A 2 7.27 20.64 -37.34
N GLU A 3 8.45 20.14 -37.77
CA GLU A 3 9.12 19.00 -37.12
C GLU A 3 9.83 19.36 -35.80
N HIS A 4 10.23 20.62 -35.60
CA HIS A 4 10.88 21.05 -34.37
C HIS A 4 9.89 21.26 -33.21
N GLU A 5 8.64 21.58 -33.52
CA GLU A 5 7.60 21.89 -32.53
C GLU A 5 7.12 20.61 -31.79
N HIS A 6 7.06 19.48 -32.50
CA HIS A 6 6.76 18.18 -31.90
C HIS A 6 7.87 17.68 -30.96
N HIS A 7 9.14 17.91 -31.29
CA HIS A 7 10.25 17.44 -30.46
C HIS A 7 10.29 18.18 -29.10
N ASP A 8 10.02 19.48 -29.06
CA ASP A 8 9.98 20.23 -27.81
C ASP A 8 8.73 19.92 -26.98
N ALA A 9 7.58 19.69 -27.62
CA ALA A 9 6.38 19.19 -26.94
C ALA A 9 6.61 17.81 -26.29
N ASP A 10 7.30 16.90 -26.97
CA ASP A 10 7.63 15.58 -26.41
C ASP A 10 8.65 15.68 -25.26
N LYS A 11 9.66 16.55 -25.38
CA LYS A 11 10.62 16.80 -24.30
C LYS A 11 9.95 17.35 -23.04
N THR A 12 9.09 18.36 -23.19
CA THR A 12 8.37 18.96 -22.06
C THR A 12 7.43 17.96 -21.39
N LEU A 13 6.77 17.09 -22.16
CA LEU A 13 5.96 16.00 -21.61
C LEU A 13 6.80 14.99 -20.81
N ILE A 14 7.96 14.59 -21.33
CA ILE A 14 8.87 13.65 -20.65
C ILE A 14 9.42 14.26 -19.36
N GLU A 15 9.81 15.53 -19.39
CA GLU A 15 10.28 16.27 -18.22
C GLU A 15 9.19 16.38 -17.15
N GLU A 16 7.95 16.66 -17.54
CA GLU A 16 6.81 16.69 -16.63
C GLU A 16 6.54 15.30 -16.03
N ALA A 17 6.57 14.24 -16.84
CA ALA A 17 6.40 12.88 -16.38
C ALA A 17 7.48 12.48 -15.37
N HIS A 18 8.75 12.81 -15.63
CA HIS A 18 9.85 12.58 -14.70
C HIS A 18 9.67 13.35 -13.39
N LYS A 19 9.22 14.61 -13.45
CA LYS A 19 8.96 15.42 -12.26
C LYS A 19 7.84 14.81 -11.41
N ARG A 20 6.72 14.40 -12.03
CA ARG A 20 5.60 13.75 -11.33
C ARG A 20 6.03 12.40 -10.74
N PHE A 21 6.77 11.60 -11.50
CA PHE A 21 7.30 10.33 -11.02
C PHE A 21 8.22 10.52 -9.82
N LYS A 22 9.14 11.49 -9.88
CA LYS A 22 10.04 11.80 -8.78
C LYS A 22 9.28 12.24 -7.53
N GLN A 23 8.26 13.08 -7.67
CA GLN A 23 7.41 13.47 -6.53
C GLN A 23 6.73 12.27 -5.87
N CYS A 24 6.19 11.34 -6.67
CA CYS A 24 5.59 10.12 -6.14
C CYS A 24 6.64 9.21 -5.49
N GLN A 25 7.79 9.04 -6.13
CA GLN A 25 8.88 8.21 -5.62
C GLN A 25 9.40 8.75 -4.29
N ASP A 26 9.68 10.05 -4.20
CA ASP A 26 10.19 10.69 -2.99
C ASP A 26 9.16 10.59 -1.84
N ALA A 27 7.87 10.75 -2.14
CA ALA A 27 6.80 10.61 -1.15
C ALA A 27 6.59 9.16 -0.67
N GLU A 28 6.74 8.17 -1.55
CA GLU A 28 6.54 6.76 -1.23
C GLU A 28 7.79 6.10 -0.64
N ASN A 29 8.99 6.63 -0.90
CA ASN A 29 10.26 5.94 -0.68
C ASN A 29 10.38 5.30 0.72
N ASP A 30 10.14 6.09 1.76
CA ASP A 30 10.28 5.62 3.15
C ASP A 30 9.26 4.52 3.47
N GLN A 31 8.01 4.70 3.03
CA GLN A 31 6.95 3.70 3.21
C GLN A 31 7.23 2.43 2.40
N ARG A 32 7.77 2.57 1.20
CA ARG A 32 8.10 1.46 0.30
C ARG A 32 9.18 0.59 0.95
N ILE A 33 10.24 1.18 1.50
CA ILE A 33 11.31 0.45 2.20
C ILE A 33 10.73 -0.41 3.32
N VAL A 34 9.94 0.17 4.22
CA VAL A 34 9.33 -0.54 5.35
C VAL A 34 8.35 -1.61 4.86
N SER A 35 7.52 -1.30 3.86
CA SER A 35 6.54 -2.24 3.34
C SER A 35 7.17 -3.48 2.69
N VAL A 36 8.30 -3.32 2.00
CA VAL A 36 9.03 -4.45 1.40
C VAL A 36 9.61 -5.34 2.49
N GLU A 37 10.17 -4.76 3.55
CA GLU A 37 10.65 -5.50 4.72
C GLU A 37 9.52 -6.29 5.38
N ASP A 38 8.37 -5.66 5.61
CA ASP A 38 7.19 -6.31 6.20
C ASP A 38 6.68 -7.48 5.34
N LEU A 39 6.65 -7.31 4.01
CA LEU A 39 6.23 -8.36 3.08
C LEU A 39 7.21 -9.54 3.07
N GLN A 40 8.52 -9.28 3.11
CA GLN A 40 9.55 -10.32 3.23
C GLN A 40 9.42 -11.08 4.55
N PHE A 41 9.19 -10.35 5.64
CA PHE A 41 8.98 -10.92 6.97
C PHE A 41 7.73 -11.82 7.02
N LEU A 42 6.64 -11.37 6.40
CA LEU A 42 5.41 -12.16 6.25
C LEU A 42 5.64 -13.42 5.41
N ASN A 43 6.51 -13.37 4.41
CA ASN A 43 6.85 -14.51 3.56
C ASN A 43 7.81 -15.52 4.23
N GLY A 44 8.27 -15.24 5.45
CA GLY A 44 9.10 -16.15 6.24
C GLY A 44 10.59 -15.81 6.28
N GLU A 45 11.01 -14.70 5.68
CA GLU A 45 12.38 -14.17 5.80
C GLU A 45 12.52 -13.36 7.09
N GLN A 46 12.37 -14.04 8.23
CA GLN A 46 12.30 -13.40 9.55
C GLN A 46 13.65 -13.17 10.22
N TRP A 47 14.74 -13.67 9.61
CA TRP A 47 16.07 -13.57 10.18
C TRP A 47 16.82 -12.39 9.57
N PRO A 48 17.38 -11.50 10.40
CA PRO A 48 18.34 -10.50 9.92
C PRO A 48 19.52 -11.16 9.21
N ASP A 49 19.93 -10.62 8.06
CA ASP A 49 20.94 -11.23 7.19
C ASP A 49 22.29 -11.44 7.88
N ASN A 50 22.68 -10.50 8.74
CA ASN A 50 23.90 -10.57 9.53
C ASN A 50 23.93 -11.77 10.50
N ILE A 51 22.79 -12.12 11.09
CA ILE A 51 22.65 -13.26 12.01
C ILE A 51 22.56 -14.56 11.22
N LYS A 52 21.77 -14.57 10.13
CA LYS A 52 21.63 -15.73 9.25
C LYS A 52 22.98 -16.18 8.70
N THR A 53 23.80 -15.24 8.23
CA THR A 53 25.13 -15.51 7.68
C THR A 53 26.06 -16.11 8.74
N LYS A 54 26.08 -15.55 9.96
CA LYS A 54 26.89 -16.08 11.07
C LYS A 54 26.48 -17.50 11.43
N ARG A 55 25.18 -17.78 11.55
CA ARG A 55 24.68 -19.13 11.90
C ARG A 55 24.99 -20.16 10.82
N ILE A 56 24.87 -19.79 9.55
CA ILE A 56 25.26 -20.66 8.43
C ILE A 56 26.75 -20.97 8.49
N ALA A 57 27.60 -19.97 8.76
CA ALA A 57 29.04 -20.16 8.94
C ALA A 57 29.36 -21.09 10.14
N ASP A 58 28.58 -20.99 11.22
CA ASP A 58 28.69 -21.84 12.40
C ASP A 58 28.06 -23.24 12.21
N GLY A 59 27.54 -23.56 11.01
CA GLY A 59 26.88 -24.85 10.71
C GLY A 59 25.53 -25.04 11.40
N ARG A 60 24.91 -23.95 11.90
CA ARG A 60 23.64 -23.99 12.64
C ARG A 60 22.48 -23.61 11.70
N PRO A 61 21.42 -24.44 11.59
CA PRO A 61 20.26 -24.11 10.76
C PRO A 61 19.47 -22.93 11.35
N CYS A 62 18.87 -22.13 10.45
CA CYS A 62 17.90 -21.08 10.79
C CYS A 62 16.49 -21.62 10.53
N HIS A 63 15.87 -22.21 11.56
CA HIS A 63 14.50 -22.69 11.44
C HIS A 63 13.51 -21.53 11.67
N THR A 64 12.59 -21.32 10.73
CA THR A 64 11.53 -20.31 10.85
C THR A 64 10.17 -21.00 10.88
N ILE A 65 9.43 -20.85 11.98
CA ILE A 65 8.06 -21.33 12.10
C ILE A 65 7.13 -20.14 11.88
N ASN A 66 6.69 -19.93 10.64
CA ASN A 66 5.90 -18.77 10.29
C ASN A 66 4.42 -18.94 10.69
N ARG A 67 4.03 -18.31 11.80
CA ARG A 67 2.62 -18.27 12.28
C ARG A 67 1.87 -17.01 11.86
N LEU A 68 2.54 -16.03 11.25
CA LEU A 68 1.97 -14.73 10.92
C LEU A 68 0.78 -14.82 9.95
N PRO A 69 0.82 -15.64 8.87
CA PRO A 69 -0.32 -15.76 7.96
C PRO A 69 -1.61 -16.18 8.67
N GLN A 70 -1.52 -17.00 9.72
CA GLN A 70 -2.68 -17.41 10.50
C GLN A 70 -3.29 -16.22 11.24
N PHE A 71 -2.47 -15.41 11.93
CA PHE A 71 -2.94 -14.23 12.67
C PHE A 71 -3.50 -13.16 11.73
N VAL A 72 -2.85 -12.92 10.58
CA VAL A 72 -3.35 -11.98 9.57
C VAL A 72 -4.74 -12.41 9.08
N ARG A 73 -4.96 -13.71 8.85
CA ARG A 73 -6.27 -14.24 8.45
C ARG A 73 -7.32 -14.11 9.55
N GLN A 74 -6.93 -14.25 10.82
CA GLN A 74 -7.85 -14.05 11.95
C GLN A 74 -8.40 -12.63 12.03
N THR A 75 -7.65 -11.62 11.60
CA THR A 75 -8.12 -10.22 11.58
C THR A 75 -8.84 -9.88 10.27
N THR A 76 -8.28 -10.29 9.14
CA THR A 76 -8.81 -9.93 7.82
C THR A 76 -10.12 -10.65 7.48
N ASN A 77 -10.32 -11.89 7.94
CA ASN A 77 -11.55 -12.63 7.67
C ASN A 77 -12.78 -11.97 8.34
N PRO A 78 -12.76 -11.62 9.63
CA PRO A 78 -13.85 -10.85 10.25
C PRO A 78 -14.07 -9.48 9.61
N GLN A 79 -13.00 -8.77 9.22
CA GLN A 79 -13.13 -7.49 8.51
C GLN A 79 -13.84 -7.64 7.17
N ARG A 80 -13.61 -8.74 6.45
CA ARG A 80 -14.31 -9.04 5.18
C ARG A 80 -15.77 -9.44 5.42
N ALA A 81 -16.05 -10.21 6.47
CA ALA A 81 -17.40 -10.60 6.83
C ALA A 81 -18.25 -9.39 7.28
N ASN A 82 -17.65 -8.49 8.06
CA ASN A 82 -18.26 -7.26 8.55
C ASN A 82 -17.75 -6.06 7.75
N ARG A 83 -17.95 -6.09 6.43
CA ARG A 83 -17.55 -4.96 5.58
C ARG A 83 -18.31 -3.71 6.05
N ILE A 84 -17.55 -2.75 6.62
CA ILE A 84 -18.10 -1.48 7.07
C ILE A 84 -18.65 -0.75 5.84
N SER A 85 -19.97 -0.51 5.86
CA SER A 85 -20.64 0.38 4.91
C SER A 85 -20.76 1.75 5.55
N ALA A 86 -20.54 2.80 4.77
CA ALA A 86 -20.90 4.14 5.21
C ALA A 86 -22.44 4.20 5.28
N GLN A 87 -22.98 4.42 6.47
CA GLN A 87 -24.40 4.67 6.66
C GLN A 87 -24.58 6.17 6.86
N VAL A 88 -25.38 6.81 6.00
CA VAL A 88 -25.67 8.24 6.09
C VAL A 88 -26.89 8.39 6.98
N LEU A 89 -26.69 8.83 8.22
CA LEU A 89 -27.76 9.08 9.17
C LEU A 89 -28.17 10.55 9.09
N PRO A 90 -29.47 10.88 8.92
CA PRO A 90 -29.93 12.25 8.99
C PRO A 90 -29.76 12.80 10.41
N VAL A 91 -29.25 14.02 10.52
CA VAL A 91 -29.14 14.76 11.79
C VAL A 91 -30.31 15.77 11.84
N ASP A 92 -31.01 15.81 12.97
CA ASP A 92 -32.30 16.47 13.21
C ASP A 92 -32.51 17.87 12.58
N SER A 93 -33.80 18.17 12.37
CA SER A 93 -34.48 19.45 12.09
C SER A 93 -34.07 20.23 10.83
N LYS A 94 -32.95 19.89 10.19
CA LYS A 94 -32.49 20.52 8.94
C LYS A 94 -32.07 19.54 7.85
N ALA A 95 -32.01 18.24 8.12
CA ALA A 95 -31.73 17.21 7.12
C ALA A 95 -32.99 16.38 6.87
N ASP A 96 -33.39 16.28 5.61
CA ASP A 96 -34.52 15.47 5.17
C ASP A 96 -34.08 14.01 4.96
N ILE A 97 -34.93 13.06 5.34
CA ILE A 97 -34.66 11.62 5.22
C ILE A 97 -34.42 11.26 3.75
N ASP A 98 -35.17 11.91 2.85
CA ASP A 98 -35.08 11.74 1.41
C ASP A 98 -33.68 12.16 0.88
N THR A 99 -33.07 13.17 1.46
CA THR A 99 -31.70 13.60 1.06
C THR A 99 -30.65 12.61 1.54
N ALA A 100 -30.83 12.04 2.73
CA ALA A 100 -29.92 11.02 3.26
C ALA A 100 -29.98 9.72 2.43
N GLU A 101 -31.16 9.31 1.96
CA GLU A 101 -31.33 8.14 1.10
C GLU A 101 -30.67 8.33 -0.28
N VAL A 102 -30.83 9.51 -0.88
CA VAL A 102 -30.17 9.87 -2.15
C VAL A 102 -28.65 9.85 -2.01
N LEU A 103 -28.10 10.40 -0.92
CA LEU A 103 -26.66 10.42 -0.64
C LEU A 103 -26.10 9.04 -0.31
N GLN A 104 -26.90 8.13 0.23
CA GLN A 104 -26.48 6.75 0.51
C GLN A 104 -26.48 5.86 -0.75
N GLY A 105 -27.21 6.26 -1.80
CA GLY A 105 -27.27 5.56 -3.08
C GLY A 105 -26.20 5.95 -4.11
N ILE A 106 -25.38 6.97 -3.85
CA ILE A 106 -24.27 7.45 -4.70
C ILE A 106 -22.94 6.91 -4.19
#